data_AF-A0A7C5GZD1-F1
#
_entry.id   AF-A0A7C5GZD1-F1
#
_cell.length_a   1.000
_cell.length_b   1.000
_cell.length_c   1.000
_cell.angle_alpha   90.00
_cell.angle_beta   90.00
_cell.angle_gamma   90.00
#
_symmetry.space_group_name_H-M   'P 1'
#
loop_
_entity.id
_entity.type
_entity.pdbx_description
1 polymer ?
#
loop_
_entity_poly.entity_id
_entity_poly.type
_entity_poly.pdbx_seq_one_letter_code
_entity_poly.pdbx_strand_id
1 'polypeptide(L)'
;KKGAITLKERYEVMTDKLSEALDLLTIIAESSRLITFMETSVENMEIQIEGSILVEAIPQSKKPVCEPMAGFFAGFLTELLQSKYSIVEVSCQAQGHDKCIFKIKKEVK
;
A
#
# COMPACT_ATOMS: atom_id res chain seq x y z
N LYS A 1 -13.53 8.20 -11.07
CA LYS A 1 -12.17 8.51 -11.57
C LYS A 1 -11.16 7.98 -10.55
N LYS A 2 -10.04 7.37 -10.96
CA LYS A 2 -9.03 6.82 -10.04
C LYS A 2 -8.34 7.98 -9.31
N GLY A 3 -8.22 7.92 -7.98
CA GLY A 3 -7.70 9.04 -7.16
C GLY A 3 -6.29 9.50 -7.57
N ALA A 4 -5.41 8.56 -7.93
CA ALA A 4 -4.06 8.85 -8.42
C ALA A 4 -4.03 9.66 -9.74
N ILE A 5 -5.03 9.49 -10.61
CA ILE A 5 -5.16 10.29 -11.84
C ILE A 5 -5.46 11.74 -11.48
N THR A 6 -6.33 11.99 -10.49
CA THR A 6 -6.63 13.34 -10.04
C THR A 6 -5.38 14.06 -9.50
N LEU A 7 -4.49 13.35 -8.80
CA LEU A 7 -3.22 13.92 -8.32
C LEU A 7 -2.33 14.40 -9.48
N LYS A 8 -2.25 13.62 -10.56
CA LYS A 8 -1.53 14.01 -11.78
C LYS A 8 -2.20 15.16 -12.51
N GLU A 9 -3.48 14.99 -12.86
CA GLU A 9 -4.19 15.89 -13.76
C GLU A 9 -4.53 17.24 -13.13
N ARG A 10 -4.80 17.27 -11.81
CA ARG A 10 -5.31 18.46 -11.13
C ARG A 10 -4.28 19.14 -10.24
N TYR A 11 -3.34 18.39 -9.69
CA TYR A 11 -2.35 18.88 -8.73
C TYR A 11 -0.91 18.76 -9.24
N GLU A 12 -0.72 18.39 -10.52
CA GLU A 12 0.58 18.32 -11.20
C GLU A 12 1.62 17.44 -10.48
N VAL A 13 1.16 16.45 -9.71
CA VAL A 13 2.04 15.51 -9.02
C VAL A 13 2.57 14.49 -10.02
N MET A 14 3.81 14.69 -10.47
CA MET A 14 4.47 13.86 -11.47
C MET A 14 5.68 13.18 -10.85
N THR A 15 5.67 11.85 -10.76
CA THR A 15 6.83 11.06 -10.33
C THR A 15 6.90 9.74 -11.11
N ASP A 16 8.12 9.33 -11.43
CA ASP A 16 8.48 8.02 -11.99
C ASP A 16 9.29 7.16 -11.01
N LYS A 17 9.60 7.70 -9.81
CA LYS A 17 10.39 7.01 -8.79
C LYS A 17 9.48 6.31 -7.79
N LEU A 18 9.80 5.05 -7.51
CA LEU A 18 9.05 4.26 -6.54
C LEU A 18 9.10 4.87 -5.13
N SER A 19 10.23 5.43 -4.70
CA SER A 19 10.37 6.08 -3.39
C SER A 19 9.37 7.23 -3.21
N GLU A 20 9.32 8.16 -4.17
CA GLU A 20 8.44 9.32 -4.10
C GLU A 20 6.95 8.91 -4.15
N ALA A 21 6.62 7.88 -4.93
CA ALA A 21 5.28 7.31 -4.95
C ALA A 21 4.88 6.65 -3.62
N LEU A 22 5.83 6.01 -2.94
CA LEU A 22 5.62 5.41 -1.61
C LEU A 22 5.47 6.48 -0.52
N ASP A 23 6.21 7.58 -0.60
CA ASP A 23 6.06 8.72 0.32
C ASP A 23 4.65 9.32 0.22
N LEU A 24 4.17 9.54 -1.02
CA LEU A 24 2.81 10.03 -1.26
C LEU A 24 1.75 9.04 -0.78
N LEU A 25 1.96 7.74 -1.02
CA LEU A 25 1.05 6.69 -0.55
C LEU A 25 0.96 6.69 0.98
N THR A 26 2.09 6.84 1.68
CA THR A 26 2.18 6.91 3.14
C THR A 26 1.30 8.04 3.68
N ILE A 27 1.49 9.25 3.15
CA ILE A 27 0.71 10.44 3.56
C ILE A 27 -0.79 10.21 3.38
N ILE A 28 -1.20 9.66 2.23
CA ILE A 28 -2.62 9.41 1.92
C ILE A 28 -3.19 8.34 2.83
N ALA A 29 -2.47 7.23 3.03
CA ALA A 29 -2.94 6.09 3.81
C ALA A 29 -3.14 6.47 5.29
N GLU A 30 -2.18 7.16 5.90
CA GLU A 30 -2.27 7.61 7.29
C GLU A 30 -3.34 8.70 7.46
N SER A 31 -3.42 9.67 6.53
CA SER A 31 -4.45 10.73 6.58
C SER A 31 -5.87 10.19 6.41
N SER A 32 -6.04 9.07 5.72
CA SER A 32 -7.33 8.42 5.48
C SER A 32 -7.85 7.60 6.67
N ARG A 33 -7.04 7.45 7.75
CA ARG A 33 -7.34 6.61 8.92
C ARG A 33 -7.59 5.13 8.59
N LEU A 34 -7.07 4.65 7.46
CA LEU A 34 -7.08 3.22 7.14
C LEU A 34 -6.09 2.45 8.01
N ILE A 35 -5.01 3.13 8.39
CA ILE A 35 -3.87 2.61 9.15
C ILE A 35 -3.40 3.69 10.13
N THR A 36 -2.61 3.29 11.13
CA THR A 36 -1.98 4.24 12.06
C THR A 36 -0.57 4.62 11.60
N PHE A 37 0.22 3.63 11.17
CA PHE A 37 1.60 3.85 10.72
C PHE A 37 1.89 3.04 9.46
N MET A 38 2.66 3.62 8.54
CA MET A 38 3.25 2.93 7.39
C MET A 38 4.77 3.17 7.32
N GLU A 39 5.51 2.10 7.11
CA GLU A 39 6.94 2.14 6.78
C GLU A 39 7.15 1.49 5.42
N THR A 40 8.04 2.06 4.60
CA THR A 40 8.30 1.54 3.24
C THR A 40 9.80 1.35 3.00
N SER A 41 10.14 0.32 2.23
CA SER A 41 11.52 0.03 1.86
C SER A 41 11.59 -0.28 0.37
N VAL A 42 12.26 0.59 -0.39
CA VAL A 42 12.52 0.38 -1.81
C VAL A 42 13.51 -0.76 -2.02
N GLU A 43 14.52 -0.87 -1.15
CA GLU A 43 15.52 -1.95 -1.19
C GLU A 43 14.87 -3.33 -1.02
N ASN A 44 13.99 -3.47 -0.01
CA ASN A 44 13.32 -4.74 0.28
C ASN A 44 12.03 -4.95 -0.53
N MET A 45 11.64 -3.96 -1.35
CA MET A 45 10.39 -3.91 -2.09
C MET A 45 9.20 -4.23 -1.17
N GLU A 46 9.07 -3.47 -0.09
CA GLU A 46 8.18 -3.81 1.03
C GLU A 46 7.43 -2.61 1.57
N ILE A 47 6.19 -2.85 2.01
CA ILE A 47 5.38 -1.95 2.82
C ILE A 47 5.05 -2.67 4.13
N GLN A 48 5.29 -2.03 5.26
CA GLN A 48 4.84 -2.48 6.57
C GLN A 48 3.78 -1.51 7.09
N ILE A 49 2.72 -2.03 7.69
CA ILE A 49 1.68 -1.20 8.32
C ILE A 49 1.32 -1.71 9.71
N GLU A 50 0.83 -0.79 10.53
CA GLU A 50 0.26 -1.05 11.85
C GLU A 50 -1.08 -0.32 12.02
N GLY A 51 -1.95 -0.89 12.88
CA GLY A 51 -3.24 -0.29 13.21
C GLY A 51 -4.21 -0.24 12.03
N SER A 52 -4.23 -1.33 11.25
CA SER A 52 -5.17 -1.49 10.13
C SER A 52 -6.60 -1.61 10.64
N ILE A 53 -7.51 -0.80 10.11
CA ILE A 53 -8.95 -0.88 10.41
C ILE A 53 -9.55 -2.26 10.08
N LEU A 54 -8.95 -2.98 9.13
CA LEU A 54 -9.38 -4.33 8.75
C LEU A 54 -8.98 -5.37 9.80
N VAL A 55 -7.82 -5.19 10.43
CA VAL A 55 -7.38 -6.02 11.57
C VAL A 55 -8.24 -5.69 12.80
N GLU A 56 -8.56 -4.43 13.05
CA GLU A 56 -9.47 -4.06 14.15
C GLU A 56 -10.84 -4.72 13.99
N ALA A 57 -11.38 -4.74 12.77
CA ALA A 57 -12.64 -5.40 12.47
C ALA A 57 -12.57 -6.93 12.52
N ILE A 58 -11.42 -7.51 12.14
CA ILE A 58 -11.19 -8.96 12.06
C ILE A 58 -9.87 -9.31 12.77
N PRO A 59 -9.84 -9.31 14.11
CA PRO A 59 -8.59 -9.41 14.87
C PRO A 59 -7.99 -10.81 14.91
N GLN A 60 -8.77 -11.84 14.58
CA GLN A 60 -8.31 -13.22 14.51
C GLN A 60 -8.81 -13.88 13.22
N SER A 61 -7.87 -14.29 12.38
CA SER A 61 -8.15 -14.95 11.11
C SER A 61 -7.01 -15.92 10.78
N LYS A 62 -7.36 -17.04 10.13
CA LYS A 62 -6.34 -17.95 9.56
C LYS A 62 -5.72 -17.41 8.28
N LYS A 63 -6.38 -16.45 7.63
CA LYS A 63 -5.96 -15.82 6.37
C LYS A 63 -5.64 -14.33 6.59
N PRO A 64 -4.78 -13.74 5.76
CA PRO A 64 -4.57 -12.29 5.77
C PRO A 64 -5.89 -11.56 5.52
N VAL A 65 -6.11 -10.44 6.21
CA VAL A 65 -7.37 -9.68 6.12
C VAL A 65 -7.18 -8.33 5.44
N CYS A 66 -5.93 -7.89 5.22
CA CYS A 66 -5.61 -6.61 4.58
C CYS A 66 -5.39 -6.75 3.07
N GLU A 67 -5.82 -7.85 2.44
CA GLU A 67 -5.82 -8.01 0.99
C GLU A 67 -6.47 -6.83 0.23
N PRO A 68 -7.58 -6.21 0.72
CA PRO A 68 -8.10 -5.00 0.08
C PRO A 68 -7.10 -3.85 0.03
N MET A 69 -6.24 -3.70 1.06
CA MET A 69 -5.17 -2.69 1.08
C MET A 69 -4.09 -3.02 0.05
N ALA A 70 -3.72 -4.28 -0.11
CA ALA A 70 -2.79 -4.69 -1.17
C ALA A 70 -3.30 -4.27 -2.57
N GLY A 71 -4.60 -4.46 -2.82
CA GLY A 71 -5.25 -3.99 -4.05
C GLY A 71 -5.23 -2.47 -4.22
N PHE A 72 -5.50 -1.73 -3.14
CA PHE A 72 -5.40 -0.28 -3.12
C PHE A 72 -3.97 0.21 -3.42
N PHE A 73 -2.96 -0.31 -2.73
CA PHE A 73 -1.56 0.05 -2.92
C PHE A 73 -1.10 -0.25 -4.36
N ALA A 74 -1.41 -1.45 -4.87
CA ALA A 74 -1.01 -1.86 -6.22
C ALA A 74 -1.66 -0.96 -7.29
N GLY A 75 -2.94 -0.64 -7.12
CA GLY A 75 -3.69 0.24 -8.00
C GLY A 75 -3.13 1.67 -7.99
N PHE A 76 -2.82 2.19 -6.80
CA PHE A 76 -2.23 3.52 -6.64
C PHE A 76 -0.87 3.62 -7.32
N LEU A 77 0.07 2.73 -7.00
CA LEU A 77 1.41 2.74 -7.58
C LEU A 77 1.37 2.53 -9.09
N THR A 78 0.52 1.61 -9.57
CA THR A 78 0.42 1.34 -11.02
C THR A 78 -0.03 2.57 -11.80
N GLU A 79 -1.02 3.28 -11.27
CA GLU A 79 -1.56 4.47 -11.91
C GLU A 79 -0.60 5.66 -11.79
N LEU A 80 0.01 5.86 -10.63
CA LEU A 80 0.95 6.96 -10.40
C LEU A 80 2.25 6.77 -11.19
N LEU A 81 2.79 5.56 -11.30
CA LEU A 81 4.07 5.30 -11.97
C LEU A 81 3.93 4.86 -13.44
N GLN A 82 2.69 4.71 -13.94
CA GLN A 82 2.40 4.21 -15.30
C GLN A 82 3.12 2.89 -15.63
N SER A 83 3.40 2.09 -14.61
CA SER A 83 4.11 0.81 -14.67
C SER A 83 3.31 -0.20 -13.86
N LYS A 84 3.21 -1.44 -14.31
CA LYS A 84 2.38 -2.43 -13.62
C LYS A 84 3.08 -2.91 -12.33
N TYR A 85 2.40 -2.76 -11.20
CA TYR A 85 2.83 -3.31 -9.91
C TYR A 85 1.80 -4.30 -9.38
N SER A 86 2.27 -5.37 -8.75
CA SER A 86 1.47 -6.25 -7.90
C SER A 86 1.95 -6.13 -6.46
N ILE A 87 1.02 -6.27 -5.53
CA ILE A 87 1.29 -6.23 -4.09
C ILE A 87 0.54 -7.39 -3.44
N VAL A 88 1.21 -8.12 -2.56
CA VAL A 88 0.64 -9.27 -1.82
C VAL A 88 0.96 -9.12 -0.35
N GLU A 89 -0.03 -9.34 0.51
CA GLU A 89 0.17 -9.44 1.96
C GLU A 89 0.81 -10.79 2.30
N VAL A 90 1.97 -10.77 2.96
CA VAL A 90 2.75 -11.97 3.32
C VAL A 90 2.80 -12.21 4.82
N SER A 91 2.40 -11.22 5.63
CA SER A 91 2.25 -11.29 7.09
C SER A 91 1.08 -10.40 7.49
N CYS A 92 0.29 -10.83 8.47
CA CYS A 92 -0.88 -10.08 8.95
C CYS A 92 -1.02 -10.13 10.48
N GLN A 93 -1.33 -8.99 11.10
CA GLN A 93 -1.58 -8.91 12.55
C GLN A 93 -2.77 -9.78 12.98
N ALA A 94 -3.78 -9.94 12.13
CA ALA A 94 -4.93 -10.82 12.39
C ALA A 94 -4.56 -12.32 12.49
N GLN A 95 -3.37 -12.70 12.00
CA GLN A 95 -2.83 -14.06 12.12
C GLN A 95 -1.92 -14.23 13.35
N GLY A 96 -1.75 -13.17 14.15
CA GLY A 96 -0.88 -13.14 15.34
C GLY A 96 0.56 -12.71 15.07
N HIS A 97 0.86 -12.16 13.90
CA HIS A 97 2.16 -11.56 13.61
C HIS A 97 2.26 -10.13 14.16
N ASP A 98 3.49 -9.62 14.32
CA ASP A 98 3.71 -8.29 14.89
C ASP A 98 3.15 -7.16 14.01
N LYS A 99 3.33 -7.29 12.68
CA LYS A 99 2.93 -6.28 11.69
C LYS A 99 2.31 -6.92 10.45
N CYS A 100 1.54 -6.12 9.72
CA CYS A 100 1.12 -6.47 8.36
C CYS A 100 2.24 -6.10 7.38
N ILE A 101 2.71 -7.06 6.58
CA ILE A 101 3.81 -6.87 5.63
C ILE A 101 3.30 -7.19 4.23
N PHE A 102 3.62 -6.31 3.28
CA PHE A 102 3.28 -6.47 1.88
C PHE A 102 4.53 -6.45 1.01
N LYS A 103 4.65 -7.42 0.10
CA LYS A 103 5.71 -7.44 -0.91
C LYS A 103 5.25 -6.78 -2.20
N ILE A 104 6.06 -5.87 -2.70
CA ILE A 104 5.89 -5.16 -3.95
C ILE A 104 6.63 -5.92 -5.05
N LYS A 105 5.99 -6.10 -6.20
CA LYS A 105 6.64 -6.62 -7.39
C LYS A 105 6.30 -5.75 -8.59
N LYS A 106 7.33 -5.28 -9.29
CA LYS A 106 7.17 -4.65 -10.61
C LYS A 106 6.97 -5.76 -11.64
N GLU A 107 5.84 -5.76 -12.33
CA GLU A 107 5.61 -6.71 -13.40
C GLU A 107 6.32 -6.21 -14.66
N VAL A 108 7.31 -6.98 -15.11
CA VAL A 108 7.96 -6.74 -16.40
C VAL A 108 7.03 -7.27 -17.49
N LYS A 109 6.75 -6.45 -18.51
CA LYS A 109 6.06 -6.90 -19.72
C LYS A 109 6.99 -7.74 -20.58
#